data_AF-A0A7X3QMS6-F1
#
_entry.id   AF-A0A7X3QMS6-F1
#
_cell.length_a   1.000
_cell.length_b   1.000
_cell.length_c   1.000
_cell.angle_alpha   90.00
_cell.angle_beta   90.00
_cell.angle_gamma   90.00
#
_symmetry.space_group_name_H-M   'P 1'
#
loop_
_entity.id
_entity.type
_entity.pdbx_description
1 polymer ?
#
loop_
_entity_poly.entity_id
_entity_poly.type
_entity_poly.pdbx_seq_one_letter_code
_entity_poly.pdbx_strand_id
1 'polypeptide(L)' 'MPRKTTKNTTGEVNLLSGGNPQIAKADGDAPVQAYIAAMPEWKSDLGRRLDDLIVRND' A
#
# COMPACT_ATOMS: atom_id res chain seq x y z
N MET A 1 -26.13 5.99 0.68
CA MET A 1 -25.09 6.49 -0.24
C MET A 1 -24.40 5.28 -0.87
N PRO A 2 -24.58 4.97 -2.16
CA PRO A 2 -23.79 3.91 -2.77
C PRO A 2 -22.39 4.48 -3.03
N ARG A 3 -21.39 4.06 -2.24
CA ARG A 3 -19.99 4.34 -2.54
C ARG A 3 -19.65 3.47 -3.74
N LYS A 4 -19.53 4.06 -4.93
CA LYS A 4 -19.12 3.36 -6.16
C LYS A 4 -17.76 2.72 -5.90
N THR A 5 -17.74 1.40 -5.76
CA THR A 5 -16.53 0.60 -5.81
C THR A 5 -16.13 0.49 -7.28
N THR A 6 -15.14 1.30 -7.69
CA THR A 6 -14.39 1.03 -8.92
C THR A 6 -13.73 -0.33 -8.76
N LYS A 7 -14.32 -1.36 -9.35
CA LYS A 7 -13.67 -2.64 -9.59
C LYS A 7 -12.53 -2.38 -10.57
N ASN A 8 -11.30 -2.45 -10.10
CA ASN A 8 -10.16 -2.39 -11.00
C ASN A 8 -9.70 -3.79 -11.40
N THR A 9 -9.32 -3.84 -12.67
CA THR A 9 -9.08 -5.01 -13.51
C THR A 9 -7.68 -5.58 -13.24
N THR A 10 -7.60 -6.92 -13.19
CA THR A 10 -6.43 -7.80 -13.32
C THR A 10 -5.05 -7.16 -13.13
N GLY A 11 -4.52 -7.23 -11.91
CA GLY A 11 -3.16 -6.78 -11.54
C GLY A 11 -3.11 -5.91 -10.28
N GLU A 12 -4.26 -5.41 -9.84
CA GLU A 12 -4.38 -4.47 -8.73
C GLU A 12 -4.62 -5.18 -7.39
N VAL A 13 -3.82 -4.86 -6.39
CA VAL A 13 -3.96 -5.40 -5.02
C VAL A 13 -5.31 -4.95 -4.44
N ASN A 14 -6.09 -5.91 -3.91
CA ASN A 14 -7.37 -5.60 -3.28
C ASN A 14 -7.20 -4.65 -2.09
N LEU A 15 -8.08 -3.67 -1.97
CA LEU A 15 -8.09 -2.75 -0.83
C LEU A 15 -9.12 -3.21 0.21
N LEU A 16 -8.72 -3.18 1.48
CA LEU A 16 -9.63 -3.35 2.62
C LEU A 16 -10.60 -2.16 2.71
N SER A 17 -11.64 -2.27 3.54
CA SER A 17 -12.65 -1.21 3.74
C SER A 17 -12.07 0.16 4.13
N GLY A 18 -10.88 0.18 4.75
CA GLY A 18 -10.11 1.39 5.06
C GLY A 18 -9.26 1.96 3.91
N GLY A 19 -9.25 1.32 2.74
CA GLY A 19 -8.43 1.71 1.59
C GLY A 19 -6.97 1.29 1.69
N ASN A 20 -6.65 0.31 2.55
CA ASN A 20 -5.31 -0.25 2.74
C ASN A 20 -5.12 -1.48 1.84
N PRO A 21 -3.95 -1.63 1.18
CA PRO A 21 -3.61 -2.84 0.44
C PRO A 21 -3.71 -4.11 1.28
N GLN A 22 -4.36 -5.14 0.73
CA GLN A 22 -4.44 -6.47 1.31
C GLN A 22 -3.27 -7.32 0.80
N ILE A 23 -2.24 -7.49 1.62
CA ILE A 23 -1.03 -8.25 1.29
C ILE A 23 -0.79 -9.31 2.38
N ALA A 24 -0.22 -10.44 1.99
CA ALA A 24 0.19 -11.48 2.95
C ALA A 24 1.28 -10.95 3.88
N LYS A 25 1.26 -11.37 5.15
CA LYS A 25 2.35 -11.09 6.07
C LYS A 25 3.62 -11.83 5.64
N ALA A 26 4.75 -11.15 5.71
CA ALA A 26 6.08 -11.71 5.52
C ALA A 26 7.09 -10.85 6.29
N ASP A 27 8.33 -11.31 6.36
CA ASP A 27 9.42 -10.62 7.06
C ASP A 27 10.33 -9.88 6.06
N GLY A 28 11.03 -8.86 6.57
CA GLY A 28 11.98 -8.04 5.81
C GLY A 28 11.33 -6.90 5.04
N ASP A 29 12.11 -6.28 4.15
CA ASP A 29 11.75 -5.06 3.42
C ASP A 29 10.77 -5.32 2.25
N ALA A 30 10.91 -6.47 1.57
CA ALA A 30 10.08 -6.82 0.42
C ALA A 30 8.55 -6.68 0.64
N PRO A 31 7.94 -7.17 1.74
CA PRO A 31 6.52 -6.95 1.99
C PRO A 31 6.15 -5.48 2.25
N VAL A 32 7.07 -4.69 2.81
CA VAL A 32 6.87 -3.24 3.04
C VAL A 32 6.82 -2.51 1.70
N GLN A 33 7.79 -2.78 0.81
CA GLN A 33 7.81 -2.17 -0.53
C GLN A 33 6.60 -2.58 -1.38
N ALA A 34 6.16 -3.83 -1.28
CA ALA A 34 4.95 -4.31 -1.95
C ALA A 34 3.70 -3.57 -1.45
N TYR A 35 3.61 -3.30 -0.14
CA TYR A 35 2.54 -2.50 0.44
C TYR A 35 2.56 -1.07 -0.07
N ILE A 36 3.73 -0.44 -0.12
CA ILE A 36 3.89 0.93 -0.63
C ILE A 36 3.52 1.04 -2.11
N ALA A 37 3.95 0.09 -2.93
CA ALA A 37 3.64 0.05 -4.36
C ALA A 37 2.14 -0.16 -4.64
N ALA A 38 1.44 -0.87 -3.75
CA ALA A 38 0.01 -1.12 -3.86
C ALA A 38 -0.87 0.04 -3.36
N MET A 39 -0.29 1.06 -2.72
CA MET A 39 -1.04 2.21 -2.23
C MET A 39 -1.53 3.10 -3.39
N PRO A 40 -2.80 3.54 -3.40
CA PRO A 40 -3.32 4.38 -4.45
C PRO A 40 -2.81 5.83 -4.36
N GLU A 41 -2.54 6.42 -5.53
CA GLU A 41 -2.25 7.84 -5.71
C GLU A 41 -1.13 8.35 -4.78
N TRP A 42 -1.35 9.50 -4.14
CA TRP A 42 -0.40 10.22 -3.29
C TRP A 42 0.10 9.43 -2.08
N LYS A 43 -0.61 8.35 -1.69
CA LYS A 43 -0.24 7.54 -0.53
C LYS A 43 1.04 6.75 -0.76
N SER A 44 1.32 6.32 -2.00
CA SER A 44 2.56 5.60 -2.32
C SER A 44 3.78 6.50 -2.12
N ASP A 45 3.71 7.75 -2.59
CA ASP A 45 4.81 8.71 -2.46
C ASP A 45 5.10 9.10 -1.01
N LEU A 46 4.04 9.30 -0.21
CA LEU A 46 4.20 9.54 1.22
C LEU A 46 4.75 8.29 1.94
N GLY A 47 4.29 7.10 1.55
CA GLY A 47 4.76 5.82 2.08
C GLY A 47 6.27 5.65 1.91
N ARG A 48 6.81 5.93 0.72
CA ARG A 48 8.26 5.87 0.44
C ARG A 48 9.06 6.83 1.32
N ARG A 49 8.58 8.07 1.47
CA ARG A 49 9.25 9.07 2.33
C ARG A 49 9.30 8.64 3.79
N LEU A 50 8.21 8.05 4.27
CA LEU A 50 8.15 7.57 5.64
C LEU A 50 9.07 6.35 5.85
N ASP A 51 9.04 5.40 4.91
CA ASP A 51 9.92 4.23 4.92
C ASP A 51 11.40 4.64 4.96
N ASP A 52 11.80 5.55 4.07
CA ASP A 52 13.14 6.14 4.05
C ASP A 52 13.55 6.74 5.40
N LEU A 53 12.64 7.44 6.08
CA LEU A 53 12.91 8.05 7.39
C LEU A 53 13.03 7.00 8.50
N ILE A 54 12.19 5.96 8.47
CA ILE A 54 12.19 4.89 9.47
C ILE A 54 13.48 4.07 9.36
N VAL A 55 13.88 3.70 8.13
CA VAL A 55 15.08 2.87 7.89
C VAL A 55 16.36 3.60 8.27
N ARG A 56 16.40 4.93 8.19
CA ARG A 56 17.59 5.75 8.50
C ARG A 56 17.75 6.07 9.99
N ASN A 57 16.83 5.65 10.85
CA ASN A 57 16.86 5.97 12.28
C ASN A 57 17.64 4.90 13.07
N ASP A 58 18.97 5.00 13.05
CA ASP A 58 19.93 4.24 13.89
C ASP A 58 19.88 4.63 15.38
#